data_AF-A0A5N5UFX4-F1
#
_entry.id   AF-A0A5N5UFX4-F1
#
_cell.length_a   1.000
_cell.length_b   1.000
_cell.length_c   1.000
_cell.angle_alpha   90.00
_cell.angle_beta   90.00
_cell.angle_gamma   90.00
#
_symmetry.space_group_name_H-M   'P 1'
#
loop_
_entity.id
_entity.type
_entity.pdbx_description
1 polymer ?
#
loop_
_entity_poly.entity_id
_entity_poly.type
_entity_poly.pdbx_seq_one_letter_code
_entity_poly.pdbx_strand_id
1 'polypeptide(L)'
;MAQTAIEAVDDAREILRHERRRVADEREAFDRFARLLAGVESETPTATTGSRTLLGDGGVSAGARAVRDHYQSTVMSVPHYDSEYGDSYRESLAIEFGPDVAVALESGFDARTKQAVHAAARDAHADRVRFVDALDAEAAALTDYRETCLAIADERLAVAEEAHGCEEYGTLDALRTRCLTLEADCDGLAGERQQAVRACRADLGLPDAYPNLQEYLYAPLETDYPVLAATTDIAAQLRDCRQTVEERLAVAS
;
A
#
# COMPACT_ATOMS: atom_id res chain seq x y z
N MET A 1 -24.33 -7.01 6.45
CA MET A 1 -23.90 -7.82 5.29
C MET A 1 -23.47 -6.85 4.20
N ALA A 2 -24.23 -6.56 3.12
CA ALA A 2 -23.73 -5.62 2.09
C ALA A 2 -23.36 -4.20 2.57
N GLN A 3 -24.13 -3.61 3.51
CA GLN A 3 -23.75 -2.35 4.15
C GLN A 3 -22.37 -2.45 4.82
N THR A 4 -22.16 -3.53 5.57
CA THR A 4 -20.91 -3.85 6.29
C THR A 4 -19.74 -4.11 5.34
N ALA A 5 -20.00 -4.72 4.18
CA ALA A 5 -18.96 -5.02 3.22
C ALA A 5 -18.55 -3.79 2.39
N ILE A 6 -19.48 -2.87 2.11
CA ILE A 6 -19.16 -1.55 1.55
C ILE A 6 -18.43 -0.68 2.58
N GLU A 7 -18.83 -0.75 3.86
CA GLU A 7 -18.09 -0.14 4.98
C GLU A 7 -16.63 -0.62 5.02
N ALA A 8 -16.37 -1.92 4.86
CA ALA A 8 -15.00 -2.45 4.78
C ALA A 8 -14.19 -1.88 3.59
N VAL A 9 -14.84 -1.58 2.46
CA VAL A 9 -14.17 -0.89 1.33
C VAL A 9 -13.89 0.58 1.68
N ASP A 10 -14.76 1.24 2.43
CA ASP A 10 -14.52 2.61 2.91
C ASP A 10 -13.39 2.68 3.94
N ASP A 11 -13.35 1.74 4.89
CA ASP A 11 -12.26 1.62 5.87
C ASP A 11 -10.92 1.34 5.17
N ALA A 12 -10.92 0.45 4.16
CA ALA A 12 -9.76 0.19 3.32
C ALA A 12 -9.22 1.46 2.63
N ARG A 13 -10.12 2.32 2.14
CA ARG A 13 -9.73 3.61 1.53
C ARG A 13 -9.15 4.57 2.55
N GLU A 14 -9.62 4.57 3.80
CA GLU A 14 -9.06 5.38 4.87
C GLU A 14 -7.65 4.90 5.25
N ILE A 15 -7.47 3.60 5.48
CA ILE A 15 -6.15 3.01 5.76
C ILE A 15 -5.17 3.35 4.65
N LEU A 16 -5.57 3.15 3.40
CA LEU A 16 -4.71 3.42 2.25
C LEU A 16 -4.33 4.91 2.16
N ARG A 17 -5.24 5.84 2.47
CA ARG A 17 -4.92 7.28 2.50
C ARG A 17 -3.87 7.61 3.56
N HIS A 18 -3.98 7.01 4.75
CA HIS A 18 -3.01 7.19 5.82
C HIS A 18 -1.63 6.66 5.41
N GLU A 19 -1.59 5.43 4.88
CA GLU A 19 -0.36 4.80 4.44
C GLU A 19 0.30 5.58 3.30
N ARG A 20 -0.48 5.96 2.29
CA ARG A 20 0.00 6.76 1.15
C ARG A 20 0.57 8.11 1.58
N ARG A 21 0.01 8.74 2.62
CA ARG A 21 0.57 9.97 3.18
C ARG A 21 1.91 9.71 3.87
N ARG A 22 1.99 8.69 4.71
CA ARG A 22 3.24 8.31 5.41
C ARG A 22 4.37 8.03 4.43
N VAL A 23 4.13 7.17 3.45
CA VAL A 23 5.15 6.79 2.45
C VAL A 23 5.54 8.00 1.57
N ALA A 24 4.61 8.91 1.28
CA ALA A 24 4.93 10.15 0.56
C ALA A 24 5.85 11.08 1.38
N ASP A 25 5.61 11.22 2.68
CA ASP A 25 6.47 12.00 3.59
C ASP A 25 7.87 11.37 3.66
N GLU A 26 7.97 10.04 3.74
CA GLU A 26 9.25 9.31 3.69
C GLU A 26 9.97 9.49 2.35
N ARG A 27 9.24 9.41 1.23
CA ARG A 27 9.80 9.64 -0.11
C ARG A 27 10.45 11.01 -0.18
N GLU A 28 9.77 12.05 0.28
CA GLU A 28 10.31 13.41 0.29
C GLU A 28 11.52 13.53 1.23
N ALA A 29 11.48 12.86 2.39
CA ALA A 29 12.59 12.83 3.32
C ALA A 29 13.84 12.17 2.73
N PHE A 30 13.69 11.06 2.01
CA PHE A 30 14.81 10.40 1.33
C PHE A 30 15.33 11.19 0.12
N ASP A 31 14.46 11.85 -0.65
CA ASP A 31 14.89 12.77 -1.72
C ASP A 31 15.71 13.93 -1.14
N ARG A 32 15.22 14.55 -0.06
CA ARG A 32 15.93 15.62 0.65
C ARG A 32 17.26 15.13 1.21
N PHE A 33 17.27 13.94 1.83
CA PHE A 33 18.49 13.30 2.34
C PHE A 33 19.52 13.12 1.23
N ALA A 34 19.11 12.55 0.08
CA ALA A 34 19.99 12.31 -1.05
C ALA A 34 20.59 13.61 -1.62
N ARG A 35 19.81 14.69 -1.67
CA ARG A 35 20.31 16.03 -2.08
C ARG A 35 21.33 16.59 -1.10
N LEU A 36 21.11 16.47 0.21
CA LEU A 36 22.07 16.92 1.23
C LEU A 36 23.36 16.09 1.18
N LEU A 37 23.24 14.78 0.99
CA LEU A 37 24.37 13.86 0.91
C LEU A 37 25.33 14.21 -0.24
N ALA A 38 24.82 14.80 -1.34
CA ALA A 38 25.66 15.22 -2.46
C ALA A 38 26.71 16.28 -2.09
N GLY A 39 26.47 17.06 -1.03
CA GLY A 39 27.41 18.05 -0.51
C GLY A 39 28.43 17.51 0.49
N VAL A 40 28.35 16.24 0.90
CA VAL A 40 29.25 15.66 1.90
C VAL A 40 30.52 15.16 1.23
N GLU A 41 31.67 15.72 1.60
CA GLU A 41 32.96 15.30 1.08
C GLU A 41 33.45 13.99 1.74
N SER A 42 34.04 13.11 0.94
CA SER A 42 34.67 11.89 1.45
C SER A 42 36.08 12.19 1.93
N GLU A 43 36.47 11.58 3.05
CA GLU A 43 37.82 11.72 3.56
C GLU A 43 38.77 10.79 2.78
N THR A 44 39.94 11.32 2.42
CA THR A 44 41.00 10.48 1.85
C THR A 44 41.77 9.84 3.01
N PRO A 45 41.89 8.49 3.05
CA PRO A 45 42.75 7.86 4.03
C PRO A 45 44.18 8.31 3.76
N THR A 46 44.67 9.25 4.57
CA THR A 46 46.03 9.77 4.42
C THR A 46 46.97 8.69 4.91
N ALA A 47 47.61 7.97 3.99
CA ALA A 47 48.69 7.04 4.31
C ALA A 47 49.90 7.83 4.83
N THR A 48 49.87 8.23 6.09
CA THR A 48 51.01 8.86 6.74
C THR A 48 52.00 7.77 7.12
N THR A 49 52.99 7.55 6.26
CA THR A 49 54.21 6.82 6.61
C THR A 49 54.94 7.62 7.69
N GLY A 50 54.95 7.08 8.91
CA GLY A 50 55.92 7.43 9.96
C GLY A 50 55.61 8.66 10.81
N SER A 51 54.86 8.47 11.89
CA SER A 51 55.30 8.86 13.25
C SER A 51 54.22 8.45 14.25
N ARG A 52 54.60 7.61 15.24
CA ARG A 52 53.76 7.28 16.40
C ARG A 52 53.59 8.54 17.26
N THR A 53 52.53 9.29 17.01
CA THR A 53 51.98 10.22 18.00
C THR A 53 50.76 9.56 18.62
N LEU A 54 50.89 9.25 19.91
CA LEU A 54 49.81 8.76 20.75
C LEU A 54 48.81 9.90 21.00
N LEU A 55 47.52 9.54 20.98
CA LEU A 55 46.36 10.29 21.48
C LEU A 55 45.91 11.49 20.63
N GLY A 56 44.89 11.24 19.81
CA GLY A 56 44.08 12.26 19.14
C GLY A 56 42.80 11.62 18.62
N ASP A 57 41.82 11.49 19.51
CA ASP A 57 40.38 11.24 19.30
C ASP A 57 40.00 10.23 18.19
N GLY A 58 39.56 9.03 18.61
CA GLY A 58 38.80 8.08 17.78
C GLY A 58 37.38 8.60 17.51
N GLY A 59 37.26 9.86 17.11
CA GLY A 59 36.02 10.53 16.82
C GLY A 59 35.47 10.10 15.46
N VAL A 60 34.16 9.93 15.38
CA VAL A 60 33.42 9.71 14.13
C VAL A 60 33.88 10.74 13.10
N SER A 61 34.30 10.27 11.92
CA SER A 61 34.73 11.12 10.78
C SER A 61 33.76 12.28 10.53
N ALA A 62 34.26 13.43 10.08
CA ALA A 62 33.41 14.61 9.86
C ALA A 62 32.33 14.31 8.81
N GLY A 63 32.70 13.53 7.78
CA GLY A 63 31.75 13.02 6.79
C GLY A 63 30.66 12.14 7.40
N ALA A 64 31.03 11.12 8.19
CA ALA A 64 30.02 10.23 8.81
C ALA A 64 29.11 10.97 9.80
N ARG A 65 29.64 11.99 10.49
CA ARG A 65 28.82 12.86 11.36
C ARG A 65 27.82 13.67 10.52
N ALA A 66 28.25 14.27 9.42
CA ALA A 66 27.35 14.98 8.52
C ALA A 66 26.26 14.06 7.93
N VAL A 67 26.61 12.83 7.55
CA VAL A 67 25.62 11.82 7.10
C VAL A 67 24.60 11.53 8.19
N ARG A 68 25.05 11.31 9.43
CA ARG A 68 24.16 11.09 10.57
C ARG A 68 23.23 12.27 10.79
N ASP A 69 23.76 13.48 10.85
CA ASP A 69 22.98 14.69 11.11
C ASP A 69 21.94 14.90 10.01
N HIS A 70 22.31 14.71 8.75
CA HIS A 70 21.39 14.78 7.62
C HIS A 70 20.28 13.74 7.72
N TYR A 71 20.64 12.47 7.96
CA TYR A 71 19.67 11.38 8.07
C TYR A 71 18.67 11.61 9.22
N GLN A 72 19.18 12.03 10.39
CA GLN A 72 18.34 12.32 11.55
C GLN A 72 17.40 13.50 11.28
N SER A 73 17.89 14.56 10.63
CA SER A 73 17.12 15.77 10.32
C SER A 73 16.13 15.63 9.14
N THR A 74 16.15 14.50 8.44
CA THR A 74 15.26 14.21 7.31
C THR A 74 14.46 12.95 7.55
N VAL A 75 15.08 11.77 7.46
CA VAL A 75 14.42 10.46 7.49
C VAL A 75 13.85 10.18 8.88
N MET A 76 14.63 10.39 9.93
CA MET A 76 14.14 10.20 11.31
C MET A 76 13.31 11.38 11.83
N SER A 77 13.11 12.42 11.02
CA SER A 77 12.31 13.61 11.37
C SER A 77 10.94 13.64 10.67
N VAL A 78 10.55 12.57 9.97
CA VAL A 78 9.19 12.48 9.42
C VAL A 78 8.15 12.42 10.55
N PRO A 79 6.93 12.97 10.36
CA PRO A 79 5.99 13.17 11.47
C PRO A 79 5.62 11.90 12.25
N HIS A 80 5.62 10.74 11.58
CA HIS A 80 5.25 9.45 12.15
C HIS A 80 6.43 8.61 12.65
N TYR A 81 7.67 9.11 12.55
CA TYR A 81 8.86 8.28 12.78
C TYR A 81 8.91 7.71 14.21
N ASP A 82 8.75 8.56 15.21
CA ASP A 82 8.87 8.19 16.62
C ASP A 82 7.74 7.27 17.10
N SER A 83 6.53 7.40 16.52
CA SER A 83 5.38 6.57 16.90
C SER A 83 5.38 5.21 16.25
N GLU A 84 5.90 5.10 15.02
CA GLU A 84 5.84 3.87 14.21
C GLU A 84 7.10 3.02 14.34
N TYR A 85 8.28 3.65 14.39
CA TYR A 85 9.56 2.96 14.43
C TYR A 85 10.24 3.18 15.78
N GLY A 86 10.55 4.43 16.13
CA GLY A 86 11.25 4.76 17.38
C GLY A 86 12.66 4.15 17.51
N ASP A 87 13.20 3.60 16.42
CA ASP A 87 14.51 2.93 16.38
C ASP A 87 15.68 3.92 16.54
N SER A 88 16.81 3.43 17.03
CA SER A 88 18.05 4.22 17.03
C SER A 88 18.56 4.47 15.61
N TYR A 89 19.42 5.48 15.45
CA TYR A 89 20.06 5.79 14.16
C TYR A 89 20.72 4.57 13.52
N ARG A 90 21.43 3.76 14.31
CA ARG A 90 22.15 2.58 13.81
C ARG A 90 21.17 1.50 13.32
N GLU A 91 20.10 1.25 14.06
CA GLU A 91 19.08 0.25 13.72
C GLU A 91 18.36 0.65 12.44
N SER A 92 17.85 1.88 12.37
CA SER A 92 17.20 2.45 11.19
C SER A 92 18.09 2.36 9.95
N LEU A 93 19.35 2.78 10.08
CA LEU A 93 20.31 2.75 8.98
C LEU A 93 20.63 1.32 8.52
N ALA A 94 20.68 0.35 9.44
CA ALA A 94 20.90 -1.05 9.09
C ALA A 94 19.69 -1.68 8.39
N ILE A 95 18.48 -1.28 8.74
CA ILE A 95 17.23 -1.69 8.08
C ILE A 95 17.20 -1.11 6.66
N GLU A 96 17.43 0.19 6.52
CA GLU A 96 17.27 0.90 5.26
C GLU A 96 18.43 0.67 4.28
N PHE A 97 19.68 0.73 4.76
CA PHE A 97 20.87 0.69 3.91
C PHE A 97 21.65 -0.63 4.03
N GLY A 98 21.18 -1.55 4.87
CA GLY A 98 21.83 -2.81 5.15
C GLY A 98 22.90 -2.71 6.24
N PRO A 99 23.21 -3.83 6.91
CA PRO A 99 24.13 -3.86 8.05
C PRO A 99 25.56 -3.44 7.67
N ASP A 100 26.00 -3.77 6.45
CA ASP A 100 27.35 -3.45 5.99
C ASP A 100 27.59 -1.94 5.86
N VAL A 101 26.59 -1.19 5.38
CA VAL A 101 26.68 0.28 5.25
C VAL A 101 26.67 0.93 6.63
N ALA A 102 25.84 0.42 7.55
CA ALA A 102 25.81 0.91 8.93
C ALA A 102 27.16 0.74 9.64
N VAL A 103 27.80 -0.43 9.50
CA VAL A 103 29.14 -0.71 10.06
C VAL A 103 30.22 0.15 9.38
N ALA A 104 30.14 0.35 8.07
CA ALA A 104 31.10 1.18 7.34
C ALA A 104 31.09 2.64 7.84
N LEU A 105 29.90 3.21 8.07
CA LEU A 105 29.74 4.58 8.57
C LEU A 105 30.25 4.79 10.01
N GLU A 106 30.28 3.74 10.83
CA GLU A 106 30.94 3.78 12.14
C GLU A 106 32.46 3.84 12.02
N SER A 107 33.02 3.23 10.98
CA SER A 107 34.46 3.15 10.74
C SER A 107 35.03 4.38 10.03
N GLY A 108 34.21 5.08 9.23
CA GLY A 108 34.60 6.31 8.54
C GLY A 108 33.80 6.59 7.27
N PHE A 109 34.11 7.70 6.59
CA PHE A 109 33.42 8.12 5.37
C PHE A 109 34.40 8.30 4.20
N ASP A 110 34.99 7.19 3.76
CA ASP A 110 35.86 7.17 2.58
C ASP A 110 35.04 7.16 1.27
N ALA A 111 35.72 7.16 0.12
CA ALA A 111 35.07 7.17 -1.19
C ALA A 111 34.15 5.94 -1.42
N ARG A 112 34.48 4.78 -0.85
CA ARG A 112 33.68 3.55 -0.99
C ARG A 112 32.42 3.65 -0.13
N THR A 113 32.54 4.07 1.13
CA THR A 113 31.39 4.30 2.01
C THR A 113 30.49 5.37 1.41
N LYS A 114 31.04 6.47 0.89
CA LYS A 114 30.26 7.51 0.20
C LYS A 114 29.44 6.93 -0.95
N GLN A 115 30.06 6.15 -1.84
CA GLN A 115 29.33 5.52 -2.96
C GLN A 115 28.22 4.58 -2.46
N ALA A 116 28.50 3.76 -1.44
CA ALA A 116 27.53 2.83 -0.87
C ALA A 116 26.32 3.56 -0.26
N VAL A 117 26.55 4.61 0.53
CA VAL A 117 25.47 5.42 1.13
C VAL A 117 24.66 6.13 0.06
N HIS A 118 25.30 6.69 -0.98
CA HIS A 118 24.57 7.29 -2.10
C HIS A 118 23.73 6.28 -2.88
N ALA A 119 24.24 5.05 -3.05
CA ALA A 119 23.49 3.99 -3.69
C ALA A 119 22.26 3.61 -2.85
N ALA A 120 22.47 3.29 -1.59
CA ALA A 120 21.40 2.91 -0.67
C ALA A 120 20.33 4.01 -0.51
N ALA A 121 20.73 5.28 -0.41
CA ALA A 121 19.78 6.40 -0.34
C ALA A 121 18.92 6.54 -1.61
N ARG A 122 19.52 6.31 -2.78
CA ARG A 122 18.81 6.35 -4.06
C ARG A 122 17.85 5.18 -4.19
N ASP A 123 18.28 3.99 -3.79
CA ASP A 123 17.48 2.77 -3.85
C ASP A 123 16.30 2.89 -2.88
N ALA A 124 16.54 3.31 -1.63
CA ALA A 124 15.48 3.60 -0.66
C ALA A 124 14.46 4.63 -1.17
N HIS A 125 14.93 5.73 -1.80
CA HIS A 125 14.03 6.69 -2.45
C HIS A 125 13.23 6.05 -3.61
N ALA A 126 13.89 5.29 -4.49
CA ALA A 126 13.24 4.64 -5.62
C ALA A 126 12.21 3.59 -5.18
N ASP A 127 12.46 2.92 -4.06
CA ASP A 127 11.53 1.96 -3.45
C ASP A 127 10.27 2.67 -2.96
N ARG A 128 10.42 3.80 -2.25
CA ARG A 128 9.27 4.64 -1.88
C ARG A 128 8.50 5.16 -3.09
N VAL A 129 9.18 5.56 -4.17
CA VAL A 129 8.50 5.99 -5.41
C VAL A 129 7.61 4.86 -5.95
N ARG A 130 8.17 3.67 -6.13
CA ARG A 130 7.41 2.51 -6.62
C ARG A 130 6.25 2.15 -5.69
N PHE A 131 6.46 2.27 -4.38
CA PHE A 131 5.42 1.98 -3.41
C PHE A 131 4.29 3.01 -3.44
N VAL A 132 4.60 4.31 -3.52
CA VAL A 132 3.58 5.36 -3.73
C VAL A 132 2.78 5.12 -5.00
N ASP A 133 3.43 4.76 -6.11
CA ASP A 133 2.73 4.48 -7.36
C ASP A 133 1.76 3.29 -7.23
N ALA A 134 2.16 2.24 -6.50
CA ALA A 134 1.29 1.11 -6.21
C ALA A 134 0.10 1.50 -5.29
N LEU A 135 0.34 2.34 -4.28
CA LEU A 135 -0.73 2.85 -3.41
C LEU A 135 -1.71 3.75 -4.17
N ASP A 136 -1.22 4.61 -5.08
CA ASP A 136 -2.06 5.47 -5.91
C ASP A 136 -2.91 4.64 -6.88
N ALA A 137 -2.35 3.58 -7.47
CA ALA A 137 -3.10 2.65 -8.33
C ALA A 137 -4.18 1.88 -7.55
N GLU A 138 -3.86 1.39 -6.35
CA GLU A 138 -4.83 0.72 -5.49
C GLU A 138 -5.92 1.70 -5.00
N ALA A 139 -5.59 2.96 -4.72
CA ALA A 139 -6.57 3.99 -4.34
C ALA A 139 -7.61 4.25 -5.43
N ALA A 140 -7.15 4.35 -6.68
CA ALA A 140 -8.00 4.51 -7.85
C ALA A 140 -8.91 3.29 -8.00
N ALA A 141 -8.33 2.09 -7.95
CA ALA A 141 -9.07 0.84 -8.04
C ALA A 141 -10.16 0.74 -6.95
N LEU A 142 -9.84 1.01 -5.68
CA LEU A 142 -10.84 0.98 -4.59
C LEU A 142 -11.99 1.97 -4.82
N THR A 143 -11.71 3.13 -5.41
CA THR A 143 -12.74 4.12 -5.72
C THR A 143 -13.69 3.59 -6.80
N ASP A 144 -13.14 3.06 -7.89
CA ASP A 144 -13.92 2.48 -8.98
C ASP A 144 -14.76 1.27 -8.52
N TYR A 145 -14.14 0.36 -7.75
CA TYR A 145 -14.83 -0.80 -7.18
C TYR A 145 -15.96 -0.38 -6.25
N ARG A 146 -15.73 0.61 -5.39
CA ARG A 146 -16.75 1.12 -4.48
C ARG A 146 -17.95 1.68 -5.24
N GLU A 147 -17.70 2.53 -6.23
CA GLU A 147 -18.77 3.15 -7.04
C GLU A 147 -19.57 2.08 -7.79
N THR A 148 -18.89 1.09 -8.36
CA THR A 148 -19.54 -0.03 -9.05
C THR A 148 -20.36 -0.89 -8.10
N CYS A 149 -19.81 -1.26 -6.94
CA CYS A 149 -20.54 -2.02 -5.91
C CYS A 149 -21.79 -1.27 -5.42
N LEU A 150 -21.71 0.05 -5.22
CA LEU A 150 -22.85 0.86 -4.84
C LEU A 150 -23.93 0.88 -5.93
N ALA A 151 -23.53 1.09 -7.19
CA ALA A 151 -24.46 1.08 -8.31
C ALA A 151 -25.23 -0.25 -8.41
N ILE A 152 -24.53 -1.38 -8.29
CA ILE A 152 -25.15 -2.72 -8.30
C ILE A 152 -26.08 -2.90 -7.08
N ALA A 153 -25.66 -2.45 -5.90
CA ALA A 153 -26.47 -2.55 -4.68
C ALA A 153 -27.74 -1.71 -4.74
N ASP A 154 -27.67 -0.49 -5.29
CA ASP A 154 -28.82 0.39 -5.52
C ASP A 154 -29.76 -0.21 -6.56
N GLU A 155 -29.20 -0.78 -7.64
CA GLU A 155 -30.00 -1.42 -8.67
C GLU A 155 -30.74 -2.67 -8.16
N ARG A 156 -30.08 -3.46 -7.31
CA ARG A 156 -30.71 -4.57 -6.58
C ARG A 156 -31.88 -4.07 -5.73
N LEU A 157 -31.73 -2.96 -5.02
CA LEU A 157 -32.82 -2.39 -4.22
C LEU A 157 -34.00 -2.00 -5.10
N ALA A 158 -33.76 -1.34 -6.23
CA ALA A 158 -34.80 -0.98 -7.19
C ALA A 158 -35.53 -2.23 -7.73
N VAL A 159 -34.80 -3.31 -8.04
CA VAL A 159 -35.41 -4.58 -8.46
C VAL A 159 -36.28 -5.18 -7.35
N ALA A 160 -35.80 -5.18 -6.11
CA ALA A 160 -36.56 -5.72 -4.98
C ALA A 160 -37.85 -4.92 -4.71
N GLU A 161 -37.78 -3.60 -4.83
CA GLU A 161 -38.93 -2.69 -4.69
C GLU A 161 -39.94 -2.89 -5.82
N GLU A 162 -39.49 -2.98 -7.07
CA GLU A 162 -40.39 -3.18 -8.23
C GLU A 162 -41.03 -4.57 -8.22
N ALA A 163 -40.30 -5.60 -7.78
CA ALA A 163 -40.84 -6.93 -7.57
C ALA A 163 -41.89 -6.96 -6.45
N HIS A 164 -41.84 -6.00 -5.52
CA HIS A 164 -42.77 -5.93 -4.40
C HIS A 164 -44.16 -5.51 -4.85
N GLY A 165 -45.06 -6.49 -4.93
CA GLY A 165 -46.46 -6.26 -5.32
C GLY A 165 -46.70 -6.34 -6.82
N CYS A 166 -45.67 -6.65 -7.63
CA CYS A 166 -45.85 -6.97 -9.03
C CYS A 166 -46.47 -8.37 -9.19
N GLU A 167 -47.52 -8.45 -10.00
CA GLU A 167 -48.20 -9.70 -10.40
C GLU A 167 -48.09 -9.97 -11.90
N GLU A 168 -47.59 -9.00 -12.68
CA GLU A 168 -47.45 -9.12 -14.13
C GLU A 168 -46.24 -9.98 -14.50
N TYR A 169 -46.49 -11.07 -15.22
CA TYR A 169 -45.46 -12.03 -15.64
C TYR A 169 -44.31 -11.36 -16.41
N GLY A 170 -44.63 -10.52 -17.40
CA GLY A 170 -43.62 -9.88 -18.26
C GLY A 170 -42.66 -8.99 -17.48
N THR A 171 -43.19 -8.24 -16.51
CA THR A 171 -42.39 -7.39 -15.61
C THR A 171 -41.51 -8.25 -14.70
N LEU A 172 -42.06 -9.31 -14.10
CA LEU A 172 -41.28 -10.23 -13.26
C LEU A 172 -40.16 -10.95 -14.04
N ASP A 173 -40.40 -11.33 -15.30
CA ASP A 173 -39.37 -11.97 -16.14
C ASP A 173 -38.24 -10.99 -16.51
N ALA A 174 -38.60 -9.73 -16.78
CA ALA A 174 -37.63 -8.66 -16.99
C ALA A 174 -36.77 -8.42 -15.73
N LEU A 175 -37.38 -8.36 -14.54
CA LEU A 175 -36.68 -8.24 -13.27
C LEU A 175 -35.76 -9.43 -12.99
N ARG A 176 -36.21 -10.65 -13.28
CA ARG A 176 -35.39 -11.86 -13.17
C ARG A 176 -34.14 -11.78 -14.07
N THR A 177 -34.33 -11.36 -15.31
CA THR A 177 -33.24 -11.18 -16.28
C THR A 177 -32.24 -10.14 -15.80
N ARG A 178 -32.75 -9.03 -15.24
CA ARG A 178 -31.92 -7.97 -14.64
C ARG A 178 -31.08 -8.49 -13.46
N CYS A 179 -31.65 -9.28 -12.55
CA CYS A 179 -30.87 -9.93 -11.49
C CYS A 179 -29.75 -10.80 -12.05
N LEU A 180 -30.01 -11.60 -13.10
CA LEU A 180 -28.99 -12.46 -13.71
C LEU A 180 -27.84 -11.65 -14.31
N THR A 181 -28.14 -10.51 -14.94
CA THR A 181 -27.11 -9.59 -15.44
C THR A 181 -26.25 -9.04 -14.30
N LEU A 182 -26.89 -8.54 -13.24
CA LEU A 182 -26.17 -7.99 -12.08
C LEU A 182 -25.32 -9.05 -11.36
N GLU A 183 -25.80 -10.30 -11.26
CA GLU A 183 -25.01 -11.42 -10.74
C GLU A 183 -23.75 -11.66 -11.60
N ALA A 184 -23.88 -11.63 -12.93
CA ALA A 184 -22.75 -11.78 -13.85
C ALA A 184 -21.77 -10.59 -13.75
N ASP A 185 -22.27 -9.38 -13.53
CA ASP A 185 -21.43 -8.19 -13.31
C ASP A 185 -20.62 -8.32 -12.02
N CYS A 186 -21.20 -8.85 -10.93
CA CYS A 186 -20.46 -9.17 -9.71
C CYS A 186 -19.35 -10.20 -9.95
N ASP A 187 -19.63 -11.27 -10.71
CA ASP A 187 -18.63 -12.29 -11.05
C ASP A 187 -17.49 -11.70 -11.89
N GLY A 188 -17.82 -10.84 -12.85
CA GLY A 188 -16.85 -10.09 -13.64
C GLY A 188 -15.95 -9.21 -12.77
N LEU A 189 -16.55 -8.43 -11.88
CA LEU A 189 -15.84 -7.52 -10.98
C LEU A 189 -14.91 -8.27 -10.02
N ALA A 190 -15.36 -9.40 -9.48
CA ALA A 190 -14.54 -10.27 -8.64
C ALA A 190 -13.36 -10.86 -9.44
N GLY A 191 -13.59 -11.30 -10.68
CA GLY A 191 -12.56 -11.81 -11.57
C GLY A 191 -11.49 -10.76 -11.91
N GLU A 192 -11.90 -9.56 -12.29
CA GLU A 192 -11.01 -8.42 -12.54
C GLU A 192 -10.17 -8.10 -11.31
N ARG A 193 -10.80 -8.06 -10.13
CA ARG A 193 -10.10 -7.77 -8.87
C ARG A 193 -9.06 -8.84 -8.54
N GLN A 194 -9.39 -10.12 -8.70
CA GLN A 194 -8.45 -11.21 -8.48
C GLN A 194 -7.25 -11.15 -9.43
N GLN A 195 -7.47 -10.77 -10.69
CA GLN A 195 -6.40 -10.58 -11.66
C GLN A 195 -5.50 -9.40 -11.28
N ALA A 196 -6.08 -8.27 -10.85
CA ALA A 196 -5.34 -7.10 -10.41
C ALA A 196 -4.44 -7.39 -9.20
N VAL A 197 -4.94 -8.10 -8.19
CA VAL A 197 -4.16 -8.52 -7.01
C VAL A 197 -2.95 -9.36 -7.41
N ARG A 198 -3.13 -10.30 -8.36
CA ARG A 198 -2.03 -11.13 -8.86
C ARG A 198 -0.99 -10.33 -9.63
N ALA A 199 -1.42 -9.39 -10.46
CA ALA A 199 -0.52 -8.51 -11.22
C ALA A 199 0.31 -7.60 -10.31
N CYS A 200 -0.34 -6.98 -9.32
CA CYS A 200 0.33 -6.11 -8.35
C CYS A 200 1.47 -6.82 -7.59
N ARG A 201 1.29 -8.09 -7.21
CA ARG A 201 2.33 -8.88 -6.55
C ARG A 201 3.56 -9.06 -7.44
N ALA A 202 3.35 -9.29 -8.74
CA ALA A 202 4.44 -9.44 -9.70
C ALA A 202 5.20 -8.12 -9.91
N ASP A 203 4.50 -6.99 -9.99
CA ASP A 203 5.08 -5.67 -10.28
C ASP A 203 5.93 -5.12 -9.13
N LEU A 204 5.53 -5.36 -7.87
CA LEU A 204 6.30 -4.92 -6.70
C LEU A 204 7.57 -5.77 -6.46
N GLY A 205 7.71 -6.92 -7.13
CA GLY A 205 8.90 -7.77 -7.01
C GLY A 205 9.16 -8.30 -5.59
N LEU A 206 8.12 -8.35 -4.75
CA LEU A 206 8.23 -8.79 -3.37
C LEU A 206 8.55 -10.30 -3.32
N PRO A 207 9.54 -10.74 -2.52
CA PRO A 207 9.81 -12.15 -2.31
C PRO A 207 8.58 -12.87 -1.76
N ASP A 208 8.42 -14.16 -2.07
CA ASP A 208 7.21 -14.91 -1.69
C ASP A 208 6.95 -14.98 -0.17
N ALA A 209 7.99 -14.78 0.63
CA ALA A 209 7.92 -14.76 2.09
C ALA A 209 7.26 -13.48 2.66
N TYR A 210 7.09 -12.42 1.86
CA TYR A 210 6.42 -11.20 2.28
C TYR A 210 4.93 -11.26 1.92
N PRO A 211 4.05 -10.71 2.78
CA PRO A 211 2.64 -10.56 2.44
C PRO A 211 2.51 -9.72 1.17
N ASN A 212 1.48 -10.01 0.37
CA ASN A 212 1.19 -9.13 -0.76
C ASN A 212 0.71 -7.75 -0.28
N LEU A 213 0.59 -6.79 -1.20
CA LEU A 213 0.18 -5.42 -0.87
C LEU A 213 -1.13 -5.38 -0.06
N GLN A 214 -2.12 -6.18 -0.43
CA GLN A 214 -3.44 -6.19 0.17
C GLN A 214 -3.40 -6.75 1.60
N GLU A 215 -2.70 -7.87 1.80
CA GLU A 215 -2.48 -8.45 3.13
C GLU A 215 -1.71 -7.50 4.05
N TYR A 216 -0.77 -6.72 3.51
CA TYR A 216 -0.07 -5.68 4.28
C TYR A 216 -1.00 -4.52 4.66
N LEU A 217 -1.71 -3.95 3.69
CA LEU A 217 -2.55 -2.77 3.90
C LEU A 217 -3.76 -3.07 4.79
N TYR A 218 -4.40 -4.20 4.57
CA TYR A 218 -5.71 -4.50 5.16
C TYR A 218 -5.62 -5.43 6.38
N ALA A 219 -4.41 -5.71 6.88
CA ALA A 219 -4.20 -6.42 8.14
C ALA A 219 -5.01 -5.88 9.34
N PRO A 220 -5.31 -4.56 9.46
CA PRO A 220 -6.18 -4.05 10.54
C PRO A 220 -7.68 -4.36 10.35
N LEU A 221 -8.11 -4.78 9.16
CA LEU A 221 -9.50 -5.07 8.84
C LEU A 221 -9.86 -6.52 9.19
N GLU A 222 -11.15 -6.84 9.21
CA GLU A 222 -11.63 -8.23 9.35
C GLU A 222 -11.36 -9.08 8.09
N THR A 223 -11.01 -8.44 6.97
CA THR A 223 -10.75 -9.11 5.70
C THR A 223 -9.57 -8.47 4.96
N ASP A 224 -8.68 -9.32 4.46
CA ASP A 224 -7.55 -8.91 3.61
C ASP A 224 -7.99 -8.51 2.19
N TYR A 225 -9.25 -8.78 1.82
CA TYR A 225 -9.75 -8.57 0.46
C TYR A 225 -11.14 -7.90 0.47
N PRO A 226 -11.24 -6.64 0.93
CA PRO A 226 -12.52 -5.95 1.17
C PRO A 226 -13.42 -5.87 -0.07
N VAL A 227 -12.85 -5.64 -1.25
CA VAL A 227 -13.61 -5.63 -2.51
C VAL A 227 -14.20 -7.02 -2.85
N LEU A 228 -13.45 -8.10 -2.61
CA LEU A 228 -13.93 -9.46 -2.87
C LEU A 228 -15.02 -9.85 -1.87
N ALA A 229 -14.89 -9.42 -0.61
CA ALA A 229 -15.95 -9.57 0.38
C ALA A 229 -17.22 -8.83 -0.02
N ALA A 230 -17.09 -7.55 -0.43
CA ALA A 230 -18.22 -6.73 -0.88
C ALA A 230 -18.95 -7.31 -2.09
N THR A 231 -18.21 -7.71 -3.12
CA THR A 231 -18.79 -8.33 -4.32
C THR A 231 -19.48 -9.65 -4.02
N THR A 232 -18.91 -10.48 -3.14
CA THR A 232 -19.53 -11.75 -2.72
C THR A 232 -20.84 -11.52 -1.96
N ASP A 233 -20.86 -10.55 -1.05
CA ASP A 233 -22.05 -10.18 -0.28
C ASP A 233 -23.17 -9.63 -1.17
N ILE A 234 -22.83 -8.74 -2.12
CA ILE A 234 -23.79 -8.19 -3.07
C ILE A 234 -24.36 -9.30 -3.97
N ALA A 235 -23.50 -10.19 -4.49
CA ALA A 235 -23.92 -11.32 -5.30
C ALA A 235 -24.86 -12.27 -4.52
N ALA A 236 -24.62 -12.48 -3.23
CA ALA A 236 -25.53 -13.28 -2.39
C ALA A 236 -26.91 -12.62 -2.27
N GLN A 237 -26.96 -11.30 -2.04
CA GLN A 237 -28.23 -10.57 -1.96
C GLN A 237 -28.98 -10.50 -3.29
N LEU A 238 -28.26 -10.44 -4.41
CA LEU A 238 -28.86 -10.51 -5.74
C LEU A 238 -29.50 -11.89 -5.99
N ARG A 239 -28.84 -12.97 -5.57
CA ARG A 239 -29.42 -14.32 -5.64
C ARG A 239 -30.70 -14.44 -4.81
N ASP A 240 -30.71 -13.90 -3.59
CA ASP A 240 -31.93 -13.88 -2.75
C ASP A 240 -33.06 -13.06 -3.40
N CYS A 241 -32.71 -11.91 -4.00
CA CYS A 241 -33.65 -11.08 -4.74
C CYS A 241 -34.22 -11.81 -5.96
N ARG A 242 -33.36 -12.47 -6.75
CA ARG A 242 -33.77 -13.28 -7.90
C ARG A 242 -34.68 -14.42 -7.48
N GLN A 243 -34.36 -15.14 -6.40
CA GLN A 243 -35.22 -16.21 -5.91
C GLN A 243 -36.61 -15.68 -5.55
N THR A 244 -36.70 -14.51 -4.90
CA THR A 244 -37.98 -13.87 -4.58
C THR A 244 -38.78 -13.52 -5.84
N VAL A 245 -38.11 -13.02 -6.89
CA VAL A 245 -38.74 -12.74 -8.19
C VAL A 245 -39.23 -14.03 -8.86
N GLU A 246 -38.42 -15.09 -8.84
CA GLU A 246 -38.77 -16.40 -9.42
C GLU A 246 -39.98 -17.05 -8.71
N GLU A 247 -40.06 -16.95 -7.39
CA GLU A 247 -41.20 -17.41 -6.60
C GLU A 247 -42.49 -16.67 -6.97
N ARG A 248 -42.41 -15.35 -7.21
CA ARG A 248 -43.55 -14.55 -7.69
C ARG A 248 -43.93 -14.88 -9.13
N LEU A 249 -42.94 -15.07 -10.00
CA LEU A 249 -43.15 -15.41 -11.40
C LEU A 249 -43.86 -16.77 -11.55
N ALA A 250 -43.62 -17.71 -10.63
CA ALA A 250 -44.31 -18.99 -10.60
C ALA A 250 -45.81 -18.90 -10.26
N VAL A 251 -46.26 -17.82 -9.61
CA VAL A 251 -47.67 -17.58 -9.26
C VAL A 251 -48.34 -16.51 -10.12
N ALA A 252 -47.58 -15.79 -10.95
CA ALA A 252 -48.06 -14.79 -11.89
C ALA A 252 -48.84 -15.46 -13.05
N SER A 253 -49.94 -14.82 -13.46
CA SER A 253 -50.83 -15.29 -14.54
C SER A 253 -50.66 -14.51 -15.82
#